data_AF-A0A1I2BVR6-F1
#
_entry.id   AF-A0A1I2BVR6-F1
#
_cell.length_a   1.000
_cell.length_b   1.000
_cell.length_c   1.000
_cell.angle_alpha   90.00
_cell.angle_beta   90.00
_cell.angle_gamma   90.00
#
_symmetry.space_group_name_H-M   'P 1'
#
loop_
_entity.id
_entity.type
_entity.pdbx_description
1 polymer ?
#
loop_
_entity_poly.entity_id
_entity_poly.type
_entity_poly.pdbx_seq_one_letter_code
_entity_poly.pdbx_strand_id
1 'polypeptide(L)'
;MKCISEELIQKYIDNEATAIEQKYVTNHLTGCPQCVEQIEEMRKKANQFKQLVGLIDEENIEIPSFVRPASQHRFLHPSTRQLIYGLSAACILVLFLLISPKKEEKVELVYSYDLESEFNANLPISEQDMEFKITDSEGKLIQY
;
A
#
# COMPACT_ATOMS: atom_id res chain seq x y z
N MET A 1 15.26 -45.50 -4.14
CA MET A 1 15.22 -44.14 -3.56
C MET A 1 14.88 -43.17 -4.67
N LYS A 2 14.16 -42.07 -4.39
CA LYS A 2 13.90 -41.04 -5.40
C LYS A 2 15.19 -40.24 -5.62
N CYS A 3 15.65 -40.12 -6.87
CA CYS A 3 16.83 -39.33 -7.22
C CYS A 3 16.60 -37.83 -6.97
N ILE A 4 17.70 -37.08 -6.88
CA ILE A 4 17.69 -35.63 -6.72
C ILE A 4 17.11 -34.98 -8.00
N SER A 5 16.35 -33.90 -7.86
CA SER A 5 15.88 -33.13 -9.02
C SER A 5 17.03 -32.39 -9.70
N GLU A 6 16.92 -32.21 -11.02
CA GLU A 6 17.93 -31.48 -11.80
C GLU A 6 18.11 -30.03 -11.32
N GLU A 7 17.02 -29.36 -10.92
CA GLU A 7 17.07 -28.02 -10.33
C GLU A 7 17.93 -27.97 -9.05
N LEU A 8 17.81 -28.98 -8.18
CA LEU A 8 18.59 -29.02 -6.95
C LEU A 8 20.06 -29.36 -7.23
N ILE A 9 20.34 -30.15 -8.28
CA ILE A 9 21.69 -30.39 -8.77
C ILE A 9 22.33 -29.09 -9.28
N GLN A 10 21.61 -28.29 -10.06
CA GLN A 10 22.11 -26.99 -10.56
C GLN A 10 22.44 -26.05 -9.40
N LYS A 11 21.49 -25.84 -8.48
CA LYS A 11 21.70 -25.03 -7.26
C LYS A 11 22.90 -25.50 -6.45
N TYR A 12 23.11 -26.81 -6.36
CA TYR A 12 24.26 -27.38 -5.66
C TYR A 12 25.59 -27.10 -6.37
N ILE A 13 25.63 -27.15 -7.71
CA ILE A 13 26.83 -26.87 -8.51
C ILE A 13 27.18 -25.37 -8.46
N ASP A 14 26.18 -24.49 -8.48
CA ASP A 14 26.36 -23.04 -8.48
C ASP A 14 26.56 -22.45 -7.06
N ASN A 15 26.59 -23.30 -6.03
CA ASN A 15 26.66 -22.93 -4.61
C ASN A 15 25.48 -22.06 -4.11
N GLU A 16 24.32 -22.17 -4.75
CA GLU A 16 23.09 -21.47 -4.38
C GLU A 16 22.15 -22.31 -3.49
N ALA A 17 22.46 -23.60 -3.31
CA ALA A 17 21.71 -24.48 -2.41
C ALA A 17 21.84 -24.01 -0.95
N THR A 18 20.73 -24.03 -0.21
CA THR A 18 20.69 -23.76 1.23
C THR A 18 21.51 -24.79 2.01
N ALA A 19 21.89 -24.50 3.25
CA ALA A 19 22.66 -25.44 4.08
C ALA A 19 21.95 -26.81 4.28
N ILE A 20 20.61 -26.80 4.34
CA ILE A 20 19.80 -28.02 4.47
C ILE A 20 19.88 -28.84 3.18
N GLU A 21 19.71 -28.18 2.03
CA GLU A 21 19.80 -28.78 0.71
C GLU A 21 21.20 -29.33 0.42
N GLN A 22 22.26 -28.59 0.75
CA GLN A 22 23.64 -29.05 0.61
C GLN A 22 23.89 -30.33 1.42
N LYS A 23 23.40 -30.39 2.67
CA LYS A 23 23.51 -31.58 3.50
C LYS A 23 22.70 -32.75 2.93
N TYR A 24 21.50 -32.49 2.44
CA TYR A 24 20.65 -33.50 1.78
C TYR A 24 21.34 -34.09 0.54
N VAL A 25 21.85 -33.24 -0.35
CA VAL A 25 22.57 -33.66 -1.56
C VAL A 25 23.81 -34.46 -1.18
N THR A 26 24.63 -33.96 -0.26
CA THR A 26 25.86 -34.65 0.19
C THR A 26 25.55 -36.04 0.74
N ASN A 27 24.51 -36.18 1.57
CA ASN A 27 24.08 -37.47 2.11
C ASN A 27 23.49 -38.39 1.02
N HIS A 28 22.82 -37.83 0.01
CA HIS A 28 22.29 -38.63 -1.10
C HIS A 28 23.43 -39.19 -1.97
N LEU A 29 24.48 -38.39 -2.19
CA LEU A 29 25.63 -38.78 -3.01
C LEU A 29 26.43 -39.94 -2.39
N THR A 30 26.41 -40.12 -1.08
CA THR A 30 27.05 -41.29 -0.45
C THR A 30 26.34 -42.62 -0.80
N GLY A 31 25.08 -42.58 -1.25
CA GLY A 31 24.26 -43.76 -1.48
C GLY A 31 23.74 -43.93 -2.91
N CYS A 32 23.96 -42.97 -3.81
CA CYS A 32 23.39 -42.98 -5.16
C CYS A 32 24.45 -42.66 -6.23
N PRO A 33 25.09 -43.68 -6.85
CA PRO A 33 26.14 -43.47 -7.85
C PRO A 33 25.63 -42.75 -9.11
N GLN A 34 24.36 -42.95 -9.48
CA GLN A 34 23.75 -42.27 -10.63
C GLN A 34 23.74 -40.74 -10.47
N CYS A 35 23.41 -40.25 -9.27
CA CYS A 35 23.43 -38.82 -9.00
C CYS A 35 24.86 -38.27 -8.92
N VAL A 36 25.85 -39.09 -8.53
CA VAL A 36 27.27 -38.72 -8.57
C VAL A 36 27.71 -38.49 -10.01
N GLU A 37 27.47 -39.45 -10.91
CA GLU A 37 27.81 -39.34 -12.32
C GLU A 37 27.13 -38.13 -12.98
N GLN A 38 25.85 -37.90 -12.68
CA GLN A 38 25.10 -36.76 -13.22
C GLN A 38 25.70 -35.42 -12.79
N ILE A 39 26.06 -35.26 -11.51
CA ILE A 39 26.71 -34.04 -11.01
C ILE A 39 28.07 -33.83 -11.68
N GLU A 40 28.87 -34.89 -11.82
CA GLU A 40 30.17 -34.80 -12.46
C GLU A 40 30.07 -34.39 -13.94
N GLU A 41 29.11 -34.96 -14.68
CA GLU A 41 28.85 -34.61 -16.08
C GLU A 41 28.43 -33.13 -16.21
N MET A 42 27.54 -32.67 -15.34
CA MET A 42 27.09 -31.27 -15.34
C MET A 42 28.22 -30.31 -14.97
N ARG A 43 29.05 -30.64 -13.97
CA ARG A 43 30.25 -29.86 -13.64
C ARG A 43 31.22 -29.78 -14.81
N LYS A 44 31.43 -30.88 -15.52
CA LYS A 44 32.30 -30.93 -16.70
C LYS A 44 31.79 -29.99 -17.81
N LYS A 45 30.48 -30.03 -18.10
CA LYS A 45 29.85 -29.13 -19.08
C LYS A 45 29.97 -27.66 -18.66
N ALA A 46 29.71 -27.36 -17.39
CA ALA A 46 29.85 -26.00 -16.85
C ALA A 46 31.29 -25.47 -16.97
N ASN A 47 32.29 -26.30 -16.68
CA ASN A 47 33.70 -25.93 -16.82
C ASN A 47 34.12 -25.75 -18.28
N GLN A 48 33.66 -26.61 -19.20
CA GLN A 48 33.88 -26.42 -20.64
C GLN A 48 33.29 -25.10 -21.13
N PHE A 49 32.08 -24.75 -20.67
CA PHE A 49 31.48 -23.47 -21.00
C PHE A 49 32.31 -22.30 -20.45
N LYS A 50 32.75 -22.36 -19.19
CA LYS A 50 33.62 -21.33 -18.60
C LYS A 50 34.93 -21.13 -19.38
N GLN A 51 35.53 -22.21 -19.87
CA GLN A 51 36.72 -22.17 -20.73
C GLN A 51 36.41 -21.50 -22.08
N LEU A 52 35.30 -21.84 -22.73
CA LEU A 52 34.91 -21.27 -24.01
C LEU A 52 34.58 -19.77 -23.93
N VAL A 53 34.03 -19.31 -22.80
CA VAL A 53 33.69 -17.90 -22.58
C VAL A 53 34.91 -17.07 -22.13
N GLY A 54 36.10 -17.68 -22.00
CA GLY A 54 37.30 -16.96 -21.54
C GLY A 54 37.18 -16.47 -20.10
N LEU A 55 36.27 -17.04 -19.30
CA LEU A 55 36.05 -16.66 -17.90
C LEU A 55 37.07 -17.29 -16.93
N ILE A 56 38.01 -18.08 -17.46
CA ILE A 56 39.18 -18.59 -16.73
C ILE A 56 40.42 -17.83 -17.17
N ASP A 57 40.29 -16.53 -17.37
CA ASP A 57 41.42 -15.65 -17.11
C ASP A 57 41.24 -15.12 -15.69
N GLU A 58 42.05 -15.62 -14.76
CA GLU A 58 42.40 -14.89 -13.53
C GLU A 58 43.25 -13.66 -13.90
N GLU A 59 42.86 -12.93 -14.95
CA GLU A 59 43.37 -11.61 -15.17
C GLU A 59 43.00 -10.83 -13.92
N ASN A 60 44.02 -10.32 -13.26
CA ASN A 60 43.90 -9.45 -12.11
C ASN A 60 43.21 -8.17 -12.60
N ILE A 61 41.88 -8.22 -12.68
CA ILE A 61 41.04 -7.08 -13.04
C ILE A 61 41.26 -6.10 -11.90
N GLU A 62 42.10 -5.10 -12.14
CA GLU A 62 42.26 -3.97 -11.24
C GLU A 62 40.94 -3.20 -11.21
N ILE A 63 40.03 -3.63 -10.32
CA ILE A 63 38.78 -2.92 -10.07
C ILE A 63 39.17 -1.57 -9.48
N PRO A 64 38.94 -0.45 -10.18
CA PRO A 64 39.31 0.86 -9.67
C PRO A 64 38.54 1.12 -8.38
N SER A 65 39.21 1.70 -7.38
CA SER A 65 38.58 2.01 -6.11
C SER A 65 37.36 2.91 -6.32
N PHE A 66 36.20 2.47 -5.85
CA PHE A 66 34.99 3.28 -5.91
C PHE A 66 35.14 4.50 -5.00
N VAL A 67 35.38 5.68 -5.58
CA VAL A 67 35.39 6.93 -4.83
C VAL A 67 33.94 7.31 -4.56
N ARG A 68 33.44 7.00 -3.36
CA ARG A 68 32.17 7.58 -2.92
C ARG A 68 32.39 9.09 -2.81
N PRO A 69 31.64 9.93 -3.54
CA PRO A 69 31.69 11.35 -3.29
C PRO A 69 31.33 11.58 -1.81
N ALA A 70 32.13 12.38 -1.11
CA ALA A 70 31.83 12.74 0.27
C ALA A 70 30.39 13.24 0.31
N SER A 71 29.56 12.61 1.15
CA SER A 71 28.15 13.00 1.25
C SER A 71 28.11 14.46 1.72
N GLN A 72 27.78 15.35 0.79
CA GLN A 72 27.50 16.74 1.10
C GLN A 72 26.12 16.78 1.76
N HIS A 73 26.02 16.25 2.98
CA HIS A 73 24.90 16.57 3.84
C HIS A 73 25.01 18.06 4.12
N ARG A 74 24.28 18.85 3.31
CA ARG A 74 24.01 20.26 3.60
C ARG A 74 23.19 20.24 4.88
N PHE A 75 23.87 20.35 6.02
CA PHE A 75 23.20 20.57 7.29
C PHE A 75 22.46 21.89 7.17
N LEU A 76 21.14 21.80 6.98
CA LEU A 76 20.26 22.94 7.09
C LEU A 76 20.49 23.59 8.44
N HIS A 77 20.81 24.89 8.43
CA HIS A 77 21.08 25.66 9.64
C HIS A 77 19.89 25.53 10.61
N PRO A 78 20.11 25.41 11.93
CA PRO A 78 19.03 25.15 12.89
C PRO A 78 17.87 26.15 12.81
N SER A 79 18.13 27.40 12.40
CA SER A 79 17.10 28.41 12.17
C SER A 79 16.13 28.09 11.02
N THR A 80 16.60 27.49 9.92
CA THR A 80 15.72 27.15 8.80
C THR A 80 14.77 26.01 9.15
N ARG A 81 15.21 25.09 10.03
CA ARG A 81 14.34 24.03 10.56
C ARG A 81 13.21 24.61 11.40
N GLN A 82 13.51 25.58 12.27
CA GLN A 82 12.50 26.25 13.09
C GLN A 82 11.46 27.00 12.24
N LEU A 83 11.90 27.66 11.16
CA LEU A 83 10.99 28.34 10.23
C LEU A 83 10.04 27.36 9.52
N ILE A 84 10.55 26.20 9.08
CA ILE A 84 9.73 25.18 8.41
C ILE A 84 8.65 24.63 9.37
N TYR A 85 9.03 24.32 10.61
CA TYR A 85 8.07 23.85 11.61
C TYR A 85 7.03 24.92 11.97
N GLY A 86 7.45 26.18 12.12
CA GLY A 86 6.55 27.30 12.37
C GLY A 86 5.53 27.51 11.24
N LEU A 87 5.98 27.46 9.99
CA LEU A 87 5.12 27.59 8.81
C LEU A 87 4.12 26.43 8.72
N SER A 88 4.57 25.20 8.94
CA SER A 88 3.71 24.01 8.93
C SER A 88 2.61 24.09 10.00
N ALA A 89 2.96 24.48 11.23
CA ALA A 89 1.98 24.63 12.31
C ALA A 89 0.94 25.72 11.99
N ALA A 90 1.37 26.86 11.43
CA ALA A 90 0.46 27.92 11.02
C ALA A 90 -0.54 27.47 9.94
N CYS A 91 -0.08 26.72 8.94
CA CYS A 91 -0.97 26.17 7.90
C CYS A 91 -2.04 25.23 8.48
N ILE A 92 -1.67 24.37 9.45
CA ILE A 92 -2.62 23.47 10.10
C ILE A 92 -3.67 24.25 10.90
N LEU A 93 -3.26 25.29 11.62
CA LEU A 93 -4.19 26.15 12.37
C LEU A 93 -5.18 26.86 11.44
N VAL A 94 -4.71 27.37 10.30
CA VAL A 94 -5.57 28.01 9.30
C VAL A 94 -6.57 27.00 8.72
N LEU A 95 -6.13 25.78 8.39
CA LEU A 95 -7.03 24.73 7.93
C LEU A 95 -8.10 24.38 8.96
N PHE A 96 -7.73 24.32 10.25
CA PHE A 96 -8.68 24.04 11.33
C PHE A 96 -9.75 25.13 11.48
N LEU A 97 -9.36 26.40 11.31
CA LEU A 97 -10.30 27.52 11.29
C LEU A 97 -11.24 27.47 10.07
N LEU A 98 -10.74 27.05 8.90
CA LEU A 98 -11.56 26.94 7.69
C LEU A 98 -12.53 25.76 7.72
N ILE A 99 -12.15 24.66 8.38
CA ILE A 99 -12.96 23.43 8.46
C ILE A 99 -13.96 23.47 9.63
N SER A 100 -13.82 24.42 10.55
CA SER A 100 -14.76 24.54 11.68
C SER A 100 -16.19 24.72 11.17
N PRO A 101 -17.08 23.72 11.40
CA PRO A 101 -18.44 23.78 10.87
C PRO A 101 -19.14 24.97 11.49
N LYS A 102 -19.62 25.90 10.64
CA LYS A 102 -20.54 26.94 11.10
C LYS A 102 -21.74 26.23 11.71
N LYS A 103 -22.09 26.64 12.94
CA LYS A 103 -23.24 26.12 13.67
C LYS A 103 -24.49 26.43 12.83
N GLU A 104 -25.00 25.43 12.12
CA GLU A 104 -26.26 25.56 11.40
C GLU A 104 -27.36 25.77 12.45
N GLU A 105 -28.06 26.90 12.35
CA GLU A 105 -29.30 27.11 13.10
C GLU A 105 -30.31 26.07 12.60
N LYS A 106 -30.65 25.13 13.48
CA LYS A 106 -31.70 24.15 13.21
C LYS A 106 -33.03 24.89 13.25
N VAL A 107 -33.57 25.22 12.08
CA VAL A 107 -34.94 25.72 11.97
C VAL A 107 -35.88 24.52 12.17
N GLU A 108 -36.56 24.46 13.31
CA GLU A 108 -37.61 23.47 13.56
C GLU A 108 -38.90 23.94 12.88
N LEU A 109 -39.29 23.28 11.79
CA LEU A 109 -40.54 23.55 11.07
C LEU A 109 -41.66 22.73 11.69
N VAL A 110 -42.74 23.41 12.11
CA VAL A 110 -43.93 22.77 12.68
C VAL A 110 -45.04 22.75 11.63
N TYR A 111 -45.49 21.54 11.29
CA TYR A 111 -46.60 21.30 10.37
C TYR A 111 -47.90 21.13 11.17
N SER A 112 -48.89 21.99 10.91
CA SER A 112 -50.22 21.91 11.50
C SER A 112 -51.29 21.85 10.40
N TYR A 113 -52.30 21.00 10.63
CA TYR A 113 -53.44 20.83 9.73
C TYR A 113 -54.69 21.35 10.45
N ASP A 114 -55.30 22.41 9.92
CA ASP A 114 -56.59 22.90 10.39
C ASP A 114 -57.67 22.51 9.36
N LEU A 115 -58.67 21.76 9.82
CA LEU A 115 -59.89 21.48 9.06
C LEU A 115 -60.89 22.60 9.35
N GLU A 116 -60.76 23.74 8.68
CA GLU A 116 -61.65 24.88 8.89
C GLU A 116 -63.03 24.71 8.21
N SER A 117 -63.14 23.88 7.17
CA SER A 117 -64.43 23.58 6.53
C SER A 117 -65.12 22.39 7.21
N GLU A 118 -66.43 22.50 7.41
CA GLU A 118 -67.29 21.42 7.92
C GLU A 118 -66.96 20.10 7.21
N PHE A 119 -66.40 19.14 7.96
CA PHE A 119 -65.99 17.84 7.43
C PHE A 119 -67.19 17.14 6.80
N ASN A 120 -67.21 17.05 5.46
CA ASN A 120 -68.27 16.37 4.75
C ASN A 120 -67.99 14.87 4.69
N ALA A 121 -68.67 14.12 5.57
CA ALA A 121 -68.51 12.67 5.68
C ALA A 121 -68.93 11.88 4.42
N ASN A 122 -69.56 12.54 3.43
CA ASN A 122 -69.96 11.92 2.18
C ASN A 122 -68.91 12.05 1.07
N LEU A 123 -67.84 12.84 1.27
CA LEU A 123 -66.77 13.02 0.29
C LEU A 123 -65.53 12.19 0.66
N PRO A 124 -64.85 11.56 -0.32
CA PRO A 124 -63.57 10.91 -0.08
C PRO A 124 -62.51 11.94 0.32
N ILE A 125 -61.50 11.52 1.09
CA ILE A 125 -60.46 12.40 1.65
C ILE A 125 -59.74 13.27 0.60
N SER A 126 -59.65 12.79 -0.65
CA SER A 126 -59.03 13.49 -1.78
C SER A 126 -59.83 14.69 -2.28
N GLU A 127 -61.10 14.79 -1.94
CA GLU A 127 -62.04 15.83 -2.36
C GLU A 127 -62.45 16.74 -1.20
N GLN A 128 -61.79 16.62 -0.04
CA GLN A 128 -62.01 17.51 1.09
C GLN A 128 -61.12 18.76 0.97
N ASP A 129 -61.70 19.92 1.26
CA ASP A 129 -60.96 21.17 1.34
C ASP A 129 -60.03 21.13 2.57
N MET A 130 -58.72 21.11 2.33
CA MET A 130 -57.69 21.10 3.36
C MET A 130 -56.79 22.31 3.18
N GLU A 131 -56.55 23.05 4.27
CA GLU A 131 -55.60 24.15 4.31
C GLU A 131 -54.33 23.73 5.06
N PHE A 132 -53.17 23.94 4.45
CA PHE A 132 -51.88 23.57 5.03
C PHE A 132 -51.18 24.80 5.59
N LYS A 133 -51.09 24.91 6.92
CA LYS A 133 -50.38 26.02 7.56
C LYS A 133 -48.99 25.55 7.98
N ILE A 134 -47.97 26.17 7.40
CA ILE A 134 -46.56 25.96 7.80
C ILE A 134 -46.14 27.12 8.70
N THR A 135 -45.74 26.78 9.92
CA THR A 135 -45.29 27.76 10.92
C THR A 135 -43.83 27.53 11.30
N ASP A 136 -43.12 28.63 11.50
CA ASP A 136 -41.81 28.61 12.17
C ASP A 136 -41.98 28.26 13.66
N SER A 137 -40.89 27.86 14.29
CA SER A 137 -40.72 27.65 15.74
C SER A 137 -41.21 28.82 16.62
N GLU A 138 -41.28 30.04 16.07
CA GLU A 138 -41.83 31.24 16.72
C GLU A 138 -43.34 31.45 16.47
N GLY A 139 -44.01 30.53 15.77
CA GLY A 139 -45.44 30.61 15.43
C GLY A 139 -45.76 31.57 14.28
N LYS A 140 -44.74 32.03 13.54
CA LYS A 140 -44.91 32.91 12.38
C LYS A 140 -45.25 32.08 11.15
N LEU A 141 -46.36 32.43 10.48
CA LEU A 141 -46.80 31.75 9.26
C LEU A 141 -45.86 32.07 8.10
N ILE A 142 -45.35 31.02 7.46
CA ILE A 142 -44.41 31.13 6.33
C ILE A 142 -45.16 31.03 4.99
N GLN A 143 -46.28 30.30 4.90
CA GLN A 143 -47.09 30.16 3.68
C GLN A 143 -48.53 29.67 3.95
N TYR A 144 -49.44 29.99 3.01
CA TYR A 144 -50.81 29.46 2.83
C TYR A 144 -50.81 28.39 1.74
#